data_AF-A0AAE4G8H5-F1
#
_entry.id   AF-A0AAE4G8H5-F1
#
_cell.length_a   1.000
_cell.length_b   1.000
_cell.length_c   1.000
_cell.angle_alpha   90.00
_cell.angle_beta   90.00
_cell.angle_gamma   90.00
#
_symmetry.space_group_name_H-M   'P 1'
#
loop_
_entity.id
_entity.type
_entity.pdbx_description
1 polymer ?
#
loop_
_entity_poly.entity_id
_entity_poly.type
_entity_poly.pdbx_seq_one_letter_code
_entity_poly.pdbx_strand_id
1 'polypeptide(L)'
;MGPYDNQNFIFLETPAVMEGHWYRGPSGELYVIPNDLHGVMEAIGPDDDLEDDLVKFYNAHLFDDVDVSLVEERFGLSFIQPWQRRFEERIGHYHV
;
A
#
# COMPACT_ATOMS: atom_id res chain seq x y z
N MET A 1 -1.75 -19.75 -1.43
CA MET A 1 -3.21 -19.86 -1.32
C MET A 1 -3.54 -19.33 0.06
N GLY A 2 -4.18 -18.16 0.11
CA GLY A 2 -4.40 -17.36 1.31
C GLY A 2 -5.48 -17.89 2.26
N PRO A 3 -5.66 -17.25 3.43
CA PRO A 3 -6.63 -17.65 4.41
C PRO A 3 -8.04 -17.32 3.90
N TYR A 4 -8.94 -18.26 4.09
CA TYR A 4 -10.32 -18.19 3.61
C TYR A 4 -11.25 -17.90 4.79
N ASP A 5 -11.91 -16.75 4.75
CA ASP A 5 -12.98 -16.39 5.68
C ASP A 5 -14.25 -17.17 5.28
N ASN A 6 -14.57 -18.21 6.05
CA ASN A 6 -15.75 -19.05 5.83
C ASN A 6 -17.08 -18.37 6.20
N GLN A 7 -17.04 -17.26 6.93
CA GLN A 7 -18.22 -16.54 7.42
C GLN A 7 -18.69 -15.50 6.40
N ASN A 8 -17.73 -14.87 5.72
CA ASN A 8 -17.96 -13.91 4.64
C ASN A 8 -17.71 -14.51 3.23
N PHE A 9 -17.30 -15.78 3.15
CA PHE A 9 -16.95 -16.52 1.92
C PHE A 9 -15.90 -15.84 1.03
N ILE A 10 -14.92 -15.14 1.63
CA ILE A 10 -13.88 -14.39 0.91
C ILE A 10 -12.46 -14.89 1.25
N PHE A 11 -11.54 -14.78 0.31
CA PHE A 11 -10.10 -14.89 0.60
C PHE A 11 -9.60 -13.56 1.20
N LEU A 12 -8.90 -13.62 2.33
CA LEU A 12 -8.47 -12.48 3.15
C LEU A 12 -7.24 -11.73 2.59
N GLU A 13 -7.07 -11.70 1.27
CA GLU A 13 -6.17 -10.77 0.58
C GLU A 13 -7.07 -9.65 0.03
N THR A 14 -7.08 -8.46 0.63
CA THR A 14 -7.86 -7.34 0.06
C THR A 14 -7.22 -6.96 -1.28
N PRO A 15 -7.87 -7.19 -2.44
CA PRO A 15 -7.23 -7.01 -3.75
C PRO A 15 -6.64 -5.60 -3.92
N ALA A 16 -7.32 -4.59 -3.36
CA ALA A 16 -6.87 -3.21 -3.32
C ALA A 16 -5.47 -3.04 -2.71
N VAL A 17 -5.11 -3.79 -1.67
CA VAL A 17 -3.79 -3.67 -1.03
C VAL A 17 -2.71 -4.37 -1.85
N MET A 18 -3.01 -5.54 -2.40
CA MET A 18 -2.08 -6.28 -3.27
C MET A 18 -1.77 -5.53 -4.56
N GLU A 19 -2.80 -4.92 -5.15
CA GLU A 19 -2.72 -4.10 -6.36
C GLU A 19 -2.26 -2.66 -6.07
N GLY A 20 -2.11 -2.31 -4.79
CA GLY A 20 -1.67 -1.01 -4.32
C GLY A 20 -0.24 -0.65 -4.69
N HIS A 21 0.13 0.61 -4.43
CA HIS A 21 1.49 1.10 -4.53
C HIS A 21 2.17 0.99 -3.18
N TRP A 22 3.29 0.29 -3.15
CA TRP A 22 4.02 -0.01 -1.93
C TRP A 22 5.33 0.76 -1.94
N TYR A 23 5.64 1.38 -0.82
CA TYR A 23 6.84 2.18 -0.64
C TYR A 23 7.56 1.79 0.64
N ARG A 24 8.88 1.81 0.57
CA ARG A 24 9.77 1.62 1.70
C ARG A 24 10.38 2.96 2.11
N GLY A 25 10.19 3.33 3.36
CA GLY A 25 10.81 4.50 3.97
C GLY A 25 12.31 4.31 4.24
N PRO A 26 13.02 5.42 4.52
CA PRO A 26 14.46 5.41 4.74
C PRO A 26 14.89 4.61 5.97
N SER A 27 14.04 4.46 7.00
CA SER A 27 14.32 3.63 8.16
C SER A 27 13.71 2.22 8.04
N GLY A 28 13.17 1.90 6.87
CA GLY A 28 12.57 0.60 6.56
C GLY A 28 11.09 0.48 6.90
N GLU A 29 10.42 1.60 7.14
CA GLU A 29 8.97 1.67 7.28
C GLU A 29 8.28 1.23 5.98
N LEU A 30 7.10 0.64 6.10
CA LEU A 30 6.28 0.25 4.95
C LEU A 30 5.10 1.20 4.85
N TYR A 31 4.93 1.80 3.67
CA TYR A 31 3.74 2.57 3.31
C TYR A 31 3.04 1.87 2.15
N VAL A 32 1.74 1.63 2.27
CA VAL A 32 0.94 1.02 1.22
C VAL A 32 -0.23 1.93 0.88
N ILE A 33 -0.33 2.32 -0.38
CA ILE A 33 -1.48 3.03 -0.92
C ILE A 33 -2.36 2.00 -1.63
N PRO A 34 -3.51 1.62 -1.05
CA PRO A 34 -4.39 0.65 -1.69
C PRO A 34 -5.01 1.26 -2.96
N ASN A 35 -5.19 0.42 -3.98
CA ASN A 35 -5.97 0.75 -5.16
C ASN A 35 -7.47 0.62 -4.82
N ASP A 36 -8.00 1.58 -4.06
CA ASP A 36 -9.44 1.66 -3.82
C ASP A 36 -10.12 2.47 -4.94
N LEU A 37 -10.83 1.76 -5.82
CA LEU A 37 -11.61 2.32 -6.92
C LEU A 37 -12.86 3.10 -6.45
N HIS A 38 -13.23 3.04 -5.16
CA HIS A 38 -14.55 3.47 -4.68
C HIS A 38 -14.58 4.49 -3.54
N GLY A 39 -13.45 4.90 -2.94
CA GLY A 39 -13.51 5.75 -1.76
C GLY A 39 -12.15 6.24 -1.26
N VAL A 40 -12.21 7.08 -0.22
CA VAL A 40 -11.08 7.76 0.44
C VAL A 40 -9.92 6.78 0.61
N MET A 41 -8.80 7.05 -0.06
CA MET A 41 -7.58 6.27 0.09
C MET A 41 -6.99 6.55 1.46
N GLU A 42 -7.20 5.65 2.41
CA GLU A 42 -6.39 5.58 3.61
C GLU A 42 -5.11 4.83 3.27
N ALA A 43 -3.96 5.50 3.45
CA ALA A 43 -2.69 4.83 3.37
C ALA A 43 -2.54 3.87 4.57
N ILE A 44 -1.77 2.82 4.40
CA ILE A 44 -1.41 1.89 5.47
C ILE A 44 0.07 2.15 5.76
N GLY A 45 0.37 2.74 6.91
CA GLY A 45 1.73 3.09 7.27
C GLY A 45 1.91 3.36 8.76
N PRO A 46 3.10 3.81 9.17
CA PRO A 46 3.25 4.51 10.43
C PRO A 46 2.47 5.83 10.40
N ASP A 47 1.70 6.09 11.47
CA ASP A 47 0.96 7.34 11.70
C ASP A 47 1.94 8.52 11.84
N ASP A 48 2.33 9.08 10.71
CA ASP A 48 3.31 10.16 10.57
C ASP A 48 2.89 11.17 9.48
N ASP A 49 3.60 12.30 9.44
CA ASP A 49 3.33 13.36 8.47
C ASP A 49 3.51 12.88 7.00
N LEU A 50 4.28 11.80 6.77
CA LEU A 50 4.54 11.25 5.44
C LEU A 50 3.35 10.47 4.91
N GLU A 51 2.68 9.70 5.79
CA GLU A 51 1.42 9.01 5.48
C GLU A 51 0.36 10.02 5.01
N ASP A 52 0.17 11.08 5.79
CA ASP A 52 -0.77 12.17 5.51
C ASP A 52 -0.47 12.85 4.16
N ASP A 53 0.80 13.09 3.86
CA ASP A 53 1.22 13.74 2.62
C ASP A 53 1.11 12.82 1.40
N LEU A 54 1.35 11.52 1.56
CA LEU A 54 1.08 10.52 0.53
C LEU A 54 -0.42 10.46 0.22
N VAL A 55 -1.29 10.41 1.24
CA VAL A 55 -2.74 10.42 1.06
C VAL A 55 -3.18 11.68 0.33
N LYS A 56 -2.67 12.87 0.68
CA LYS A 56 -2.98 14.11 -0.04
C LYS A 56 -2.51 14.08 -1.50
N PHE A 57 -1.32 13.53 -1.76
CA PHE A 57 -0.78 13.42 -3.11
C PHE A 57 -1.63 12.50 -3.99
N TYR A 58 -2.02 11.33 -3.46
CA TYR A 58 -2.87 10.37 -4.16
C TYR A 58 -4.32 10.82 -4.29
N ASN A 59 -4.86 11.62 -3.35
CA ASN A 59 -6.18 12.23 -3.53
C ASN A 59 -6.22 13.30 -4.63
N ALA A 60 -5.07 13.86 -5.02
CA ALA A 60 -4.97 14.85 -6.08
C ALA A 60 -4.80 14.24 -7.49
N HIS A 61 -4.56 12.93 -7.59
CA HIS A 61 -4.28 12.22 -8.84
C HIS A 61 -5.13 10.94 -8.94
N LEU A 62 -5.38 10.43 -10.14
CA LEU A 62 -5.92 9.09 -10.27
C LEU A 62 -4.82 8.09 -9.94
N PHE A 63 -5.15 7.03 -9.19
CA PHE A 63 -4.19 6.02 -8.74
C PHE A 63 -3.32 5.48 -9.90
N ASP A 64 -3.96 5.14 -11.02
CA ASP A 64 -3.30 4.60 -12.22
C ASP A 64 -2.42 5.62 -12.96
N ASP A 65 -2.63 6.92 -12.74
CA ASP A 65 -1.87 8.01 -13.37
C ASP A 65 -0.69 8.46 -12.51
N VAL A 66 -0.55 7.94 -11.28
CA VAL A 66 0.56 8.31 -10.41
C VAL A 66 1.86 7.69 -10.91
N ASP A 67 2.81 8.56 -11.29
CA ASP A 67 4.19 8.17 -11.55
C ASP A 67 4.90 7.84 -10.23
N VAL A 68 5.16 6.55 -10.00
CA VAL A 68 5.83 6.05 -8.79
C VAL A 68 7.23 6.64 -8.62
N SER A 69 7.95 6.96 -9.70
CA SER A 69 9.28 7.55 -9.61
C SER A 69 9.26 9.00 -9.12
N LEU A 70 8.17 9.74 -9.41
CA LEU A 70 7.95 11.07 -8.85
C LEU A 70 7.69 11.00 -7.33
N VAL A 71 6.97 9.96 -6.88
CA VAL A 71 6.73 9.72 -5.46
C VAL A 71 8.03 9.38 -4.73
N GLU A 72 8.88 8.54 -5.32
CA GLU A 72 10.21 8.21 -4.79
C GLU A 72 11.07 9.47 -4.59
N GLU A 73 11.17 10.32 -5.62
CA GLU A 73 11.97 11.54 -5.56
C GLU A 73 11.42 12.56 -4.55
N ARG A 74 10.10 12.75 -4.53
CA ARG A 74 9.45 13.79 -3.71
C ARG A 74 9.45 13.46 -2.22
N PHE A 75 9.27 12.19 -1.88
CA PHE A 75 9.08 11.74 -0.49
C PHE A 75 10.29 10.97 0.07
N GLY A 76 11.35 10.77 -0.74
CA GLY A 76 12.51 10.00 -0.31
C GLY A 76 12.19 8.53 -0.06
N LEU A 77 11.19 8.01 -0.76
CA LEU A 77 10.70 6.64 -0.64
C LEU A 77 11.33 5.75 -1.71
N SER A 78 11.33 4.44 -1.49
CA SER A 78 11.71 3.45 -2.50
C SER A 78 10.50 2.60 -2.87
N PHE A 79 10.13 2.56 -4.14
CA PHE A 79 9.02 1.76 -4.61
C PHE A 79 9.33 0.27 -4.51
N ILE A 80 8.39 -0.47 -3.92
CA ILE A 80 8.47 -1.91 -3.73
C ILE A 80 7.82 -2.59 -4.92
N GLN A 81 8.64 -3.32 -5.67
CA GLN A 81 8.19 -4.06 -6.84
C GLN A 81 7.25 -5.20 -6.43
N PRO A 82 6.23 -5.54 -7.25
CA PRO A 82 5.27 -6.58 -6.93
C PRO A 82 5.88 -7.92 -6.50
N TRP A 83 7.00 -8.33 -7.09
CA TRP A 83 7.68 -9.59 -6.74
C TRP A 83 8.36 -9.59 -5.36
N GLN A 84 8.62 -8.40 -4.78
CA GLN A 84 9.19 -8.23 -3.45
C GLN A 84 8.11 -8.24 -2.36
N ARG A 85 6.85 -7.98 -2.72
CA ARG A 85 5.74 -7.93 -1.77
C ARG A 85 5.52 -9.30 -1.17
N ARG A 86 5.39 -9.35 0.15
CA ARG A 86 5.10 -10.55 0.91
C ARG A 86 4.00 -10.25 1.92
N PHE A 87 2.99 -11.10 1.96
CA PHE A 87 2.01 -11.11 3.04
C PHE A 87 2.31 -12.32 3.91
N GLU A 88 2.51 -12.11 5.22
CA GLU A 88 2.67 -13.21 6.16
C GLU A 88 1.36 -13.45 6.91
N GLU A 89 0.59 -14.44 6.43
CA GLU A 89 -0.72 -14.83 6.96
C GLU A 89 -0.71 -15.17 8.46
N ARG A 90 0.44 -15.63 8.98
CA ARG A 90 0.58 -16.02 10.39
C ARG A 90 0.60 -14.84 11.35
N ILE A 91 1.11 -13.70 10.89
CA ILE A 91 1.20 -12.47 11.69
C ILE A 91 0.20 -11.42 11.21
N GLY A 92 -0.41 -11.58 10.03
CA GLY A 92 -1.37 -10.63 9.49
C GLY A 92 -0.74 -9.32 9.04
N HIS A 93 0.56 -9.31 8.75
CA HIS A 93 1.31 -8.13 8.34
C HIS A 93 1.95 -8.29 6.96
N TYR A 94 2.03 -7.16 6.25
CA TYR A 94 2.77 -7.03 5.00
C TYR A 94 4.24 -6.74 5.28
N HIS A 95 5.12 -7.36 4.51
CA HIS A 95 6.57 -7.15 4.58
C HIS A 95 7.21 -7.27 3.19
N VAL A 96 8.50 -6.95 3.11
CA VAL A 96 9.30 -6.91 1.87
C VAL A 96 10.64 -7.61 2.01
#